data_AF-A0A3B1K7V9-F1
#
_entry.id   AF-A0A3B1K7V9-F1
#
_cell.length_a   1.000
_cell.length_b   1.000
_cell.length_c   1.000
_cell.angle_alpha   90.00
_cell.angle_beta   90.00
_cell.angle_gamma   90.00
#
_symmetry.space_group_name_H-M   'P 1'
#
loop_
_entity.id
_entity.type
_entity.pdbx_description
1 polymer ?
#
loop_
_entity_poly.entity_id
_entity_poly.type
_entity_poly.pdbx_seq_one_letter_code
_entity_poly.pdbx_strand_id
1 'polypeptide(L)'
;LDVVFDFSYILALIVLTLTLCLNHNCCQDGWLQFKSHCFKVFTTNENFKTSEENCVSAGGHLASMHSNADNVFIKDLVWNTTNSNAVTWIGARDAGQLGKWVWTDGSAFDYSIWSNGQPDKHSPLEQCVEINYLGTVFQYFITVLKS
;
A
#
# COMPACT_ATOMS: atom_id res chain seq x y z
N LEU A 1 0.35 -1.81 51.50
CA LEU A 1 -0.19 -2.70 50.44
C LEU A 1 0.61 -2.40 49.20
N ASP A 2 1.81 -2.97 49.12
CA ASP A 2 2.70 -2.77 47.98
C ASP A 2 2.33 -3.78 46.92
N VAL A 3 1.70 -3.30 45.84
CA VAL A 3 1.45 -4.12 44.65
C VAL A 3 2.81 -4.30 43.98
N VAL A 4 3.53 -5.34 44.39
CA VAL A 4 4.75 -5.76 43.70
C VAL A 4 4.30 -6.33 42.35
N PHE A 5 4.39 -5.51 41.31
CA PHE A 5 4.22 -5.97 39.94
C PHE A 5 5.38 -6.91 39.63
N ASP A 6 5.13 -8.20 39.71
CA ASP A 6 6.13 -9.23 39.44
C ASP A 6 6.57 -9.11 37.98
N PHE A 7 7.82 -8.67 37.77
CA PHE A 7 8.41 -8.50 36.45
C PHE A 7 8.38 -9.80 35.63
N SER A 8 8.34 -10.96 36.29
CA SER A 8 8.19 -12.26 35.62
C SER A 8 6.82 -12.42 34.95
N TYR A 9 5.75 -11.85 35.52
CA TYR A 9 4.42 -11.83 34.93
C TYR A 9 4.35 -10.90 33.72
N ILE A 10 4.99 -9.73 33.81
CA ILE A 10 5.08 -8.79 32.69
C ILE A 10 5.89 -9.41 31.54
N LEU A 11 7.03 -10.04 31.84
CA LEU A 11 7.83 -10.78 30.86
C LEU A 11 7.05 -11.93 30.23
N ALA A 12 6.32 -12.72 31.02
CA ALA A 12 5.49 -13.82 30.51
C ALA A 12 4.34 -13.32 29.62
N LEU A 13 3.70 -12.20 29.96
CA LEU A 13 2.67 -11.57 29.14
C LEU A 13 3.23 -11.01 27.82
N ILE A 14 4.40 -10.35 27.86
CA ILE A 14 5.10 -9.86 26.66
C ILE A 14 5.52 -11.02 25.75
N VAL A 15 6.07 -12.09 26.33
CA VAL A 15 6.44 -13.30 25.57
C VAL A 15 5.19 -13.97 24.99
N LEU A 16 4.10 -14.08 25.75
CA LEU A 16 2.85 -14.67 25.27
C LEU A 16 2.24 -13.85 24.13
N THR A 17 2.21 -12.52 24.23
CA THR A 17 1.71 -11.64 23.16
C THR A 17 2.62 -11.66 21.92
N LEU A 18 3.95 -11.65 22.10
CA LEU A 18 4.92 -11.83 21.01
C LEU A 18 4.73 -13.19 20.31
N THR A 19 4.53 -14.27 21.07
CA THR A 19 4.37 -15.63 20.53
C THR A 19 3.02 -15.83 19.83
N LEU A 20 1.98 -15.10 20.26
CA LEU A 20 0.67 -15.07 19.59
C LEU A 20 0.73 -14.35 18.24
N CYS A 21 1.48 -13.24 18.14
CA CYS A 21 1.75 -12.60 16.84
C CYS A 21 2.57 -13.50 15.91
N LEU A 22 3.48 -14.32 16.44
CA LEU A 22 4.29 -15.24 15.63
C LEU A 22 3.50 -16.42 15.03
N ASN A 23 2.30 -16.74 15.55
CA ASN A 23 1.54 -17.94 15.18
C ASN A 23 0.11 -17.66 14.65
N HIS A 24 -0.30 -16.41 14.54
CA HIS A 24 -1.56 -16.01 13.92
C HIS A 24 -1.25 -15.02 12.80
N ASN A 25 -2.01 -15.05 11.69
CA ASN A 25 -1.89 -14.04 10.64
C ASN A 25 -1.84 -12.65 11.30
N CYS A 26 -0.72 -11.93 11.17
CA CYS A 26 -0.51 -10.66 11.86
C CYS A 26 -1.46 -9.56 11.38
N CYS A 27 -2.19 -9.84 10.30
CA CYS A 27 -3.13 -8.95 9.68
C CYS A 27 -4.56 -9.25 10.14
N GLN A 28 -5.37 -8.19 10.22
CA GLN A 28 -6.80 -8.30 10.51
C GLN A 28 -7.52 -9.14 9.46
N ASP A 29 -8.69 -9.68 9.79
CA ASP A 29 -9.47 -10.47 8.83
C ASP A 29 -9.74 -9.71 7.52
N GLY A 30 -9.53 -10.41 6.39
CA GLY A 30 -9.66 -9.84 5.05
C GLY A 30 -8.48 -8.98 4.59
N TRP A 31 -7.38 -8.95 5.35
CA TRP A 31 -6.09 -8.40 4.92
C TRP A 31 -5.10 -9.52 4.64
N LEU A 32 -4.27 -9.34 3.61
CA LEU A 32 -3.22 -10.29 3.24
C LEU A 32 -1.86 -9.77 3.70
N GLN A 33 -1.10 -10.63 4.38
CA GLN A 33 0.25 -10.28 4.81
C GLN A 33 1.26 -10.46 3.67
N PHE A 34 2.14 -9.48 3.51
CA PHE A 34 3.34 -9.60 2.70
C PHE A 34 4.49 -8.86 3.38
N LYS A 35 5.58 -9.60 3.64
CA LYS A 35 6.68 -9.14 4.50
C LYS A 35 6.13 -8.67 5.87
N SER A 36 6.49 -7.46 6.29
CA SER A 36 6.05 -6.82 7.54
C SER A 36 4.79 -5.97 7.40
N HIS A 37 4.07 -6.06 6.27
CA HIS A 37 2.91 -5.21 5.98
C HIS A 37 1.65 -6.02 5.66
N CYS A 38 0.50 -5.38 5.82
CA CYS A 38 -0.81 -5.92 5.55
C CYS A 38 -1.47 -5.13 4.42
N PHE A 39 -2.05 -5.83 3.45
CA PHE A 39 -2.65 -5.22 2.26
C PHE A 39 -4.10 -5.68 2.09
N LYS A 40 -4.94 -4.78 1.60
CA LYS A 40 -6.34 -5.06 1.27
C LYS A 40 -6.74 -4.26 0.04
N VAL A 41 -7.47 -4.90 -0.86
CA VAL A 41 -8.01 -4.26 -2.06
C VAL A 41 -9.45 -3.85 -1.79
N PHE A 42 -9.75 -2.58 -2.06
CA PHE A 42 -11.09 -2.03 -2.08
C PHE A 42 -11.58 -1.97 -3.53
N THR A 43 -12.80 -2.44 -3.78
CA THR A 43 -13.35 -2.57 -5.14
C THR A 43 -14.34 -1.45 -5.50
N THR A 44 -14.39 -0.39 -4.68
CA THR A 44 -15.19 0.80 -4.93
C THR A 44 -14.52 1.67 -6.00
N ASN A 45 -15.32 2.18 -6.94
CA ASN A 45 -14.82 3.09 -7.97
C ASN A 45 -14.87 4.53 -7.47
N GLU A 46 -13.74 5.06 -7.02
CA GLU A 46 -13.61 6.36 -6.35
C GLU A 46 -12.41 7.13 -6.90
N ASN A 47 -12.37 8.44 -6.66
CA ASN A 47 -11.18 9.24 -6.96
C ASN A 47 -10.08 8.99 -5.91
N PHE A 48 -8.83 9.32 -6.25
CA PHE A 48 -7.67 9.12 -5.40
C PHE A 48 -7.83 9.64 -3.96
N LYS A 49 -8.37 10.85 -3.79
CA LYS A 49 -8.55 11.47 -2.47
C LYS A 49 -9.50 10.65 -1.60
N THR A 50 -10.63 10.24 -2.15
CA THR A 50 -11.59 9.38 -1.45
C THR A 50 -11.02 8.00 -1.16
N SER A 51 -10.26 7.41 -2.09
CA SER A 51 -9.59 6.11 -1.86
C SER A 51 -8.55 6.19 -0.73
N GLU A 52 -7.74 7.25 -0.67
CA GLU A 52 -6.81 7.48 0.45
C GLU A 52 -7.55 7.68 1.78
N GLU A 53 -8.62 8.48 1.80
CA GLU A 53 -9.46 8.67 3.01
C GLU A 53 -10.05 7.35 3.52
N ASN A 54 -10.45 6.46 2.61
CA ASN A 54 -10.94 5.12 2.94
C ASN A 54 -9.82 4.22 3.51
N CYS A 55 -8.61 4.25 2.94
CA CYS A 55 -7.46 3.52 3.48
C CYS A 55 -7.06 4.02 4.87
N VAL A 56 -7.04 5.34 5.08
CA VAL A 56 -6.79 5.98 6.39
C VAL A 56 -7.84 5.57 7.41
N SER A 57 -9.11 5.58 7.03
CA SER A 57 -10.21 5.15 7.90
C SER A 57 -10.12 3.66 8.27
N ALA A 58 -9.49 2.84 7.42
CA ALA A 58 -9.23 1.43 7.66
C ALA A 58 -7.94 1.16 8.47
N GLY A 59 -7.23 2.21 8.90
CA GLY A 59 -6.00 2.12 9.70
C GLY A 59 -4.71 1.96 8.91
N GLY A 60 -4.71 2.32 7.61
CA GLY A 60 -3.53 2.27 6.75
C GLY A 60 -3.47 3.45 5.78
N HIS A 61 -2.78 3.26 4.64
CA HIS A 61 -2.68 4.23 3.55
C HIS A 61 -2.80 3.48 2.22
N LEU A 62 -3.02 4.20 1.11
CA LEU A 62 -2.83 3.60 -0.21
C LEU A 62 -1.42 2.99 -0.33
N ALA A 63 -1.34 1.84 -1.01
CA ALA A 63 -0.14 1.01 -0.97
C ALA A 63 1.09 1.74 -1.55
N SER A 64 2.21 1.67 -0.82
CA SER A 64 3.55 2.03 -1.27
C SER A 64 4.28 0.82 -1.87
N MET A 65 5.27 1.08 -2.72
CA MET A 65 6.14 0.04 -3.29
C MET A 65 7.59 0.45 -3.11
N HIS A 66 8.43 -0.50 -2.71
CA HIS A 66 9.86 -0.29 -2.44
C HIS A 66 10.73 -1.31 -3.18
N SER A 67 10.13 -2.19 -3.98
CA SER A 67 10.82 -3.23 -4.72
C SER A 67 9.94 -3.82 -5.83
N ASN A 68 10.56 -4.50 -6.79
CA ASN A 68 9.81 -5.25 -7.80
C ASN A 68 8.95 -6.36 -7.17
N ALA A 69 9.38 -6.93 -6.05
CA ALA A 69 8.60 -7.93 -5.33
C ALA A 69 7.29 -7.34 -4.78
N ASP A 70 7.29 -6.08 -4.33
CA ASP A 70 6.06 -5.40 -3.88
C ASP A 70 5.10 -5.18 -5.05
N ASN A 71 5.62 -4.71 -6.19
CA ASN A 71 4.84 -4.50 -7.41
C ASN A 71 4.18 -5.79 -7.92
N VAL A 72 4.91 -6.91 -7.93
CA VAL A 72 4.34 -8.22 -8.30
C VAL A 72 3.26 -8.63 -7.31
N PHE A 73 3.55 -8.59 -6.02
CA PHE A 73 2.60 -8.96 -4.98
C PHE A 73 1.30 -8.15 -5.04
N ILE A 74 1.38 -6.83 -5.16
CA ILE A 74 0.19 -5.95 -5.21
C ILE A 74 -0.65 -6.25 -6.45
N LYS A 75 -0.02 -6.48 -7.62
CA LYS A 75 -0.73 -6.85 -8.84
C LYS A 75 -1.44 -8.20 -8.73
N ASP A 76 -0.76 -9.19 -8.17
CA ASP A 76 -1.34 -10.52 -7.91
C ASP A 76 -2.52 -10.41 -6.92
N LEU A 77 -2.39 -9.58 -5.88
CA LEU A 77 -3.47 -9.33 -4.93
C LEU A 77 -4.70 -8.71 -5.61
N VAL A 78 -4.52 -7.72 -6.50
CA VAL A 78 -5.61 -7.12 -7.28
C VAL A 78 -6.26 -8.16 -8.19
N TRP A 79 -5.46 -8.95 -8.92
CA TRP A 79 -5.98 -10.01 -9.78
C TRP A 79 -6.81 -11.02 -8.99
N ASN A 80 -6.26 -11.54 -7.88
CA ASN A 80 -6.94 -12.54 -7.06
C ASN A 80 -8.22 -12.00 -6.41
N THR A 81 -8.29 -10.70 -6.12
CA THR A 81 -9.47 -10.07 -5.52
C THR A 81 -10.55 -9.75 -6.55
N THR A 82 -10.16 -9.28 -7.74
CA THR A 82 -11.09 -8.75 -8.75
C THR A 82 -11.34 -9.71 -9.92
N ASN A 83 -10.62 -10.83 -9.99
CA ASN A 83 -10.54 -11.74 -11.13
C ASN A 83 -10.15 -11.03 -12.45
N SER A 84 -9.41 -9.93 -12.36
CA SER A 84 -8.98 -9.13 -13.52
C SER A 84 -7.79 -8.23 -13.18
N ASN A 85 -7.15 -7.64 -14.20
CA ASN A 85 -6.16 -6.58 -14.01
C ASN A 85 -6.87 -5.24 -13.80
N ALA A 86 -7.68 -5.13 -12.74
CA ALA A 86 -8.42 -3.92 -12.43
C ALA A 86 -7.46 -2.74 -12.23
N VAL A 87 -7.78 -1.62 -12.87
CA VAL A 87 -7.09 -0.35 -12.64
C VAL A 87 -7.29 0.03 -11.18
N THR A 88 -6.18 0.29 -10.46
CA THR A 88 -6.20 0.43 -9.00
C THR A 88 -5.27 1.56 -8.57
N TRP A 89 -5.77 2.47 -7.73
CA TRP A 89 -4.97 3.52 -7.10
C TRP A 89 -3.91 2.95 -6.16
N ILE A 90 -2.73 3.55 -6.17
CA ILE A 90 -1.63 3.31 -5.21
C ILE A 90 -1.17 4.62 -4.61
N GLY A 91 -0.42 4.60 -3.50
CA GLY A 91 -0.16 5.79 -2.69
C GLY A 91 0.80 6.81 -3.30
N ALA A 92 1.25 6.65 -4.55
CA ALA A 92 2.17 7.60 -5.16
C ALA A 92 1.41 8.82 -5.70
N ARG A 93 1.90 10.01 -5.35
CA ARG A 93 1.42 11.29 -5.87
C ARG A 93 2.55 12.30 -6.03
N ASP A 94 2.32 13.32 -6.86
CA ASP A 94 3.23 14.48 -6.95
C ASP A 94 3.17 15.30 -5.65
N ALA A 95 4.32 15.77 -5.18
CA ALA A 95 4.48 16.52 -3.94
C ALA A 95 4.12 18.01 -4.07
N GLY A 96 3.36 18.40 -5.09
CA GLY A 96 3.08 19.80 -5.46
C GLY A 96 4.25 20.47 -6.19
N GLN A 97 5.21 19.69 -6.68
CA GLN A 97 6.34 20.13 -7.48
C GLN A 97 6.62 19.09 -8.56
N LEU A 98 6.38 19.48 -9.82
CA LEU A 98 6.54 18.63 -10.99
C LEU A 98 7.80 17.75 -10.92
N GLY A 99 7.58 16.43 -10.88
CA GLY A 99 8.64 15.43 -10.91
C GLY A 99 9.20 15.07 -9.53
N LYS A 100 8.59 15.56 -8.45
CA LYS A 100 8.85 15.07 -7.09
C LYS A 100 7.68 14.22 -6.62
N TRP A 101 7.96 12.95 -6.39
CA TRP A 101 6.97 11.96 -5.99
C TRP A 101 7.12 11.61 -4.51
N VAL A 102 5.98 11.35 -3.87
CA VAL A 102 5.90 10.91 -2.48
C VAL A 102 4.88 9.78 -2.36
N TRP A 103 5.11 8.89 -1.40
CA TRP A 103 4.09 7.94 -0.94
C TRP A 103 3.21 8.58 0.12
N THR A 104 1.90 8.29 0.11
CA THR A 104 0.95 8.83 1.09
C THR A 104 1.19 8.32 2.51
N ASP A 105 1.82 7.17 2.67
CA ASP A 105 2.24 6.59 3.96
C ASP A 105 3.46 7.28 4.59
N GLY A 106 4.06 8.26 3.90
CA GLY A 106 5.22 9.01 4.36
C GLY A 106 6.57 8.28 4.23
N SER A 107 6.58 7.08 3.65
CA SER A 107 7.81 6.35 3.33
C SER A 107 8.61 7.05 2.22
N ALA A 108 9.89 6.69 2.11
CA ALA A 108 10.75 7.24 1.07
C ALA A 108 10.27 6.79 -0.32
N PHE A 109 10.17 7.72 -1.26
CA PHE A 109 9.94 7.38 -2.67
C PHE A 109 11.25 6.89 -3.30
N ASP A 110 11.54 5.59 -3.12
CA ASP A 110 12.80 4.94 -3.50
C ASP A 110 12.65 3.89 -4.63
N TYR A 111 11.42 3.64 -5.06
CA TYR A 111 11.11 2.70 -6.12
C TYR A 111 10.06 3.28 -7.07
N SER A 112 10.37 3.19 -8.36
CA SER A 112 9.43 3.53 -9.42
C SER A 112 9.74 2.71 -10.65
N ILE A 113 8.69 2.23 -11.31
CA ILE A 113 8.77 1.44 -12.54
C ILE A 113 7.86 2.10 -13.58
N TRP A 114 8.18 3.35 -13.93
CA TRP A 114 7.35 4.14 -14.83
C TRP A 114 7.22 3.49 -16.21
N SER A 115 6.01 3.53 -16.77
CA SER A 115 5.78 3.24 -18.19
C SER A 115 6.62 4.18 -19.06
N ASN A 116 7.03 3.72 -20.24
CA ASN A 116 7.87 4.54 -21.12
C ASN A 116 7.21 5.90 -21.42
N GLY A 117 7.93 7.00 -21.17
CA GLY A 117 7.40 8.36 -21.30
C GLY A 117 6.64 8.90 -20.08
N GLN A 118 6.54 8.14 -18.98
CA GLN A 118 5.99 8.60 -17.71
C GLN A 118 7.12 8.86 -16.67
N PRO A 119 6.93 9.78 -15.72
CA PRO A 119 5.80 10.72 -15.61
C PRO A 119 5.81 11.79 -16.71
N ASP A 120 4.65 12.07 -17.30
CA ASP A 120 4.48 13.15 -18.28
C ASP A 120 4.65 14.52 -17.58
N LYS A 121 5.71 15.25 -17.94
CA LYS A 121 6.03 16.58 -17.37
C LYS A 121 5.09 17.70 -17.83
N HIS A 122 4.12 17.42 -18.70
CA HIS A 122 3.34 18.46 -19.41
C HIS A 122 2.07 18.93 -18.68
N SER A 123 1.81 18.52 -17.43
CA SER A 123 0.59 18.96 -16.71
C SER A 123 0.86 19.34 -15.26
N PRO A 124 0.55 20.59 -14.84
CA PRO A 124 0.71 21.08 -13.47
C PRO A 124 -0.40 20.63 -12.51
N LEU A 125 -1.31 19.73 -12.93
CA LEU A 125 -2.36 19.17 -12.08
C LEU A 125 -1.79 18.12 -11.12
N GLU A 126 -2.47 17.88 -10.00
CA GLU A 126 -2.09 16.84 -9.03
C GLU A 126 -2.04 15.48 -9.74
N GLN A 127 -0.83 14.94 -9.84
CA GLN A 127 -0.59 13.69 -10.55
C GLN A 127 -0.65 12.54 -9.55
N CYS A 128 -1.59 11.62 -9.72
CA CYS A 128 -1.76 10.44 -8.88
C CYS A 128 -1.47 9.17 -9.69
N VAL A 129 -1.07 8.09 -9.02
CA VAL A 129 -0.60 6.88 -9.71
C VAL A 129 -1.59 5.73 -9.59
N GLU A 130 -1.78 5.04 -10.70
CA GLU A 130 -2.50 3.77 -10.78
C GLU A 130 -1.59 2.65 -11.30
N ILE A 131 -1.93 1.43 -10.92
CA ILE A 131 -1.45 0.20 -11.56
C ILE A 131 -2.47 -0.34 -12.55
N ASN A 132 -2.01 -1.21 -13.46
CA ASN A 132 -2.83 -1.94 -14.43
C ASN A 132 -3.57 -1.07 -15.47
N TYR A 133 -3.12 0.17 -15.67
CA TYR A 133 -3.66 1.06 -16.70
C TYR A 133 -3.61 0.37 -18.08
N LEU A 134 -4.75 0.39 -18.80
CA LEU A 134 -5.05 -0.31 -20.07
C LEU A 134 -5.34 -1.82 -19.99
N GLY A 135 -5.35 -2.45 -18.81
CA GLY A 135 -5.68 -3.88 -18.67
C GLY A 135 -4.75 -4.80 -19.47
N THR A 136 -3.59 -4.30 -19.92
CA THR A 136 -2.67 -5.03 -20.78
C THR A 136 -1.89 -6.06 -19.96
N VAL A 137 -1.86 -7.29 -20.47
CA VAL A 137 -1.16 -8.46 -19.89
C VAL A 137 0.36 -8.22 -19.75
N PHE A 138 0.88 -7.20 -20.45
CA PHE A 138 2.20 -6.64 -20.25
C PHE A 138 2.01 -5.25 -19.63
N GLN A 139 2.26 -5.06 -18.34
CA GLN A 139 3.61 -4.84 -17.86
C GLN A 139 3.68 -4.54 -16.36
N TYR A 140 4.85 -4.82 -15.78
CA TYR A 140 5.28 -4.44 -14.44
C TYR A 140 5.30 -2.93 -14.18
N PHE A 141 4.83 -2.08 -15.09
CA PHE A 141 4.93 -0.63 -14.98
C PHE A 141 3.78 0.02 -14.19
N ILE A 142 4.07 1.18 -13.62
CA ILE A 142 3.12 2.13 -13.02
C ILE A 142 2.85 3.26 -14.01
N THR A 143 1.61 3.77 -14.04
CA THR A 143 1.21 4.86 -14.93
C THR A 143 0.66 6.02 -14.11
N VAL A 144 1.10 7.23 -14.46
CA VAL A 144 0.60 8.47 -13.88
C VAL A 144 -0.68 8.89 -14.59
N LEU A 145 -1.71 9.19 -13.81
CA LEU A 145 -2.90 9.89 -14.31
C LEU A 145 -2.97 11.33 -13.80
N LYS A 146 -3.62 12.13 -14.65
CA LYS A 146 -4.04 13.50 -14.35
C LYS A 146 -5.41 13.38 -13.69
N SER A 147 -5.57 13.91 -12.47
CA SER A 147 -6.88 14.00 -11.79
C SER A 147 -7.86 14.85 -12.58
#